data_AF-A0A2T4S4X1-F1
#
_entry.id   AF-A0A2T4S4X1-F1
#
_cell.length_a   1.000
_cell.length_b   1.000
_cell.length_c   1.000
_cell.angle_alpha   90.00
_cell.angle_beta   90.00
_cell.angle_gamma   90.00
#
_symmetry.space_group_name_H-M   'P 1'
#
loop_
_entity.id
_entity.type
_entity.pdbx_description
1 polymer ?
#
loop_
_entity_poly.entity_id
_entity_poly.type
_entity_poly.pdbx_seq_one_letter_code
_entity_poly.pdbx_strand_id
1 'polypeptide(L)'
;VNLLRQRRDFKVVEERDYINNTKESGYRSYHVIIQYPIETLDGQRSILAEIQIRTLAMNFWATIEHTLRYKYDGDYPPEIQKRLENAAEAAFSLDEEMSEIKDEIQEAQRYYSKKRAKKHNQE
;
A
#
# COMPACT_ATOMS: atom_id res chain seq x y z
N VAL A 1 8.57 -2.51 1.28
CA VAL A 1 8.98 -2.51 2.72
C VAL A 1 10.48 -2.61 2.89
N ASN A 2 11.20 -3.48 2.15
CA ASN A 2 12.66 -3.63 2.26
C ASN A 2 13.45 -2.30 2.21
N LEU A 3 13.02 -1.36 1.36
CA LEU A 3 13.63 -0.01 1.31
C LEU A 3 13.50 0.75 2.64
N LEU A 4 12.37 0.64 3.33
CA LEU A 4 12.15 1.28 4.63
C LEU A 4 13.03 0.63 5.72
N ARG A 5 13.25 -0.69 5.66
CA ARG A 5 14.13 -1.41 6.60
C ARG A 5 15.62 -1.10 6.39
N GLN A 6 16.02 -0.71 5.18
CA GLN A 6 17.41 -0.36 4.86
C GLN A 6 17.77 1.07 5.25
N ARG A 7 16.77 1.89 5.58
CA ARG A 7 16.98 3.27 6.00
C ARG A 7 17.60 3.34 7.40
N ARG A 8 18.44 4.36 7.60
CA ARG A 8 19.19 4.59 8.85
C ARG A 8 18.74 5.84 9.60
N ASP A 9 17.89 6.65 8.98
CA ASP A 9 17.34 7.89 9.53
C ASP A 9 16.14 7.66 10.46
N PHE A 10 15.62 6.43 10.54
CA PHE A 10 14.60 6.04 11.52
C PHE A 10 14.71 4.57 11.87
N LYS A 11 14.00 4.16 12.92
CA LYS A 11 13.90 2.75 13.33
C LYS A 11 12.48 2.25 13.08
N VAL A 12 12.34 1.08 12.48
CA VAL A 12 11.04 0.40 12.41
C VAL A 12 10.76 -0.23 13.77
N VAL A 13 9.62 0.12 14.37
CA VAL A 13 9.18 -0.34 15.68
C VAL A 13 8.22 -1.52 15.54
N GLU A 14 7.26 -1.42 14.62
CA GLU A 14 6.23 -2.44 14.40
C GLU A 14 5.81 -2.46 12.94
N GLU A 15 5.44 -3.63 12.44
CA GLU A 15 4.85 -3.80 11.11
C GLU A 15 3.56 -4.61 11.24
N ARG A 16 2.48 -4.13 10.62
CA ARG A 16 1.20 -4.84 10.56
C ARG A 16 0.79 -5.05 9.11
N ASP A 17 0.63 -6.31 8.75
CA ASP A 17 0.25 -6.72 7.40
C ASP A 17 -1.26 -7.04 7.34
N TYR A 18 -2.06 -6.05 6.93
CA TYR A 18 -3.49 -6.25 6.63
C TYR A 18 -3.76 -6.52 5.15
N ILE A 19 -2.71 -6.72 4.33
CA ILE A 19 -2.88 -7.17 2.94
C ILE A 19 -3.15 -8.66 2.94
N ASN A 20 -2.33 -9.43 3.68
CA ASN A 20 -2.50 -10.87 3.82
C ASN A 20 -3.49 -11.26 4.93
N ASN A 21 -3.59 -10.45 6.00
CA ASN A 21 -4.56 -10.65 7.09
C ASN A 21 -5.64 -9.58 7.04
N THR A 22 -6.54 -9.71 6.07
CA THR A 22 -7.62 -8.76 5.86
C THR A 22 -8.57 -8.73 7.06
N LYS A 23 -9.10 -7.55 7.38
CA LYS A 23 -10.19 -7.46 8.37
C LYS A 23 -11.49 -7.97 7.74
N GLU A 24 -12.42 -8.43 8.57
CA GLU A 24 -13.77 -8.86 8.12
C GLU A 24 -14.48 -7.80 7.27
N SER A 25 -14.25 -6.51 7.55
CA SER A 25 -14.75 -5.37 6.75
C SER A 25 -14.25 -5.31 5.29
N GLY A 26 -13.24 -6.09 4.90
CA GLY A 26 -12.56 -5.97 3.60
C GLY A 26 -11.39 -4.98 3.58
N TYR A 27 -11.04 -4.37 4.71
CA TYR A 27 -9.93 -3.42 4.82
C TYR A 27 -8.57 -4.06 4.54
N ARG A 28 -7.79 -3.41 3.65
CA ARG A 28 -6.44 -3.82 3.26
C ARG A 28 -5.47 -2.63 3.26
N SER A 29 -4.35 -2.79 3.95
CA SER A 29 -3.24 -1.83 3.97
C SER A 29 -2.03 -2.46 4.66
N TYR A 30 -0.82 -2.02 4.32
CA TYR A 30 0.37 -2.40 5.06
C TYR A 30 0.82 -1.25 5.93
N HIS A 31 0.91 -1.45 7.25
CA HIS A 31 1.23 -0.41 8.22
C HIS A 31 2.63 -0.64 8.79
N VAL A 32 3.41 0.43 8.87
CA VAL A 32 4.75 0.43 9.46
C VAL A 32 4.82 1.56 10.48
N ILE A 33 5.00 1.21 11.75
CA ILE A 33 5.25 2.18 12.81
C ILE A 33 6.75 2.40 12.88
N ILE A 34 7.17 3.67 12.74
CA ILE A 34 8.56 4.08 12.80
C ILE A 34 8.80 5.02 13.98
N GLN A 35 9.99 4.95 14.54
CA GLN A 35 10.53 5.95 15.44
C GLN A 35 11.48 6.84 14.65
N TYR A 36 11.09 8.10 14.44
CA TYR A 36 11.85 9.09 13.68
C TYR A 36 12.44 10.15 14.62
N PRO A 37 13.77 10.33 14.67
CA PRO A 37 14.39 11.41 15.39
C PRO A 37 14.20 12.73 14.64
N ILE A 38 13.55 13.71 15.26
CA ILE A 38 13.46 15.08 14.76
C ILE A 38 14.35 16.00 15.60
N GLU A 39 15.04 16.92 14.93
CA GLU A 39 15.77 17.99 15.60
C GLU A 39 14.81 19.15 15.91
N THR A 40 14.78 19.58 17.17
CA THR A 40 13.98 20.72 17.64
C THR A 40 14.88 21.76 18.31
N LEU A 41 14.36 22.97 18.57
CA LEU A 41 15.13 24.01 19.26
C LEU A 41 15.58 23.58 20.67
N ASP A 42 14.82 22.67 21.31
CA ASP A 42 15.13 22.12 22.64
C ASP A 42 16.02 20.87 22.57
N GLY A 43 16.51 20.50 21.38
CA GLY A 43 17.31 19.30 21.12
C GLY A 43 16.56 18.21 20.35
N GLN A 44 17.20 17.03 20.25
CA GLN A 44 16.67 15.90 19.49
C GLN A 44 15.51 15.23 20.23
N ARG A 45 14.37 15.07 19.57
CA ARG A 45 13.19 14.33 20.08
C ARG A 45 12.83 13.21 19.13
N SER A 46 12.62 12.01 19.68
CA SER A 46 12.13 10.86 18.90
C SER A 46 10.61 10.83 18.91
N ILE A 47 10.00 10.89 17.74
CA ILE A 47 8.55 10.76 17.56
C ILE A 47 8.18 9.42 16.95
N LEU A 48 6.94 8.97 17.20
CA LEU A 48 6.36 7.85 16.50
C LEU A 48 5.57 8.38 15.29
N ALA A 49 5.76 7.73 14.14
CA ALA A 49 4.99 8.00 12.93
C ALA A 49 4.52 6.68 12.33
N GLU A 50 3.33 6.68 11.73
CA GLU A 50 2.78 5.54 11.00
C GLU A 50 2.89 5.79 9.50
N ILE A 51 3.48 4.83 8.78
CA ILE A 51 3.53 4.81 7.32
C ILE A 51 2.56 3.75 6.84
N GLN A 52 1.56 4.17 6.08
CA GLN A 52 0.60 3.27 5.45
C GLN A 52 0.92 3.14 3.96
N ILE A 53 1.10 1.91 3.49
CA ILE A 53 1.34 1.57 2.09
C ILE A 53 0.06 0.96 1.55
N ARG A 54 -0.43 1.50 0.43
CA ARG A 54 -1.69 1.11 -0.23
C ARG A 54 -1.53 1.22 -1.74
N THR A 55 -2.25 0.38 -2.48
CA THR A 55 -2.56 0.63 -3.89
C THR A 55 -3.56 1.78 -4.01
N LEU A 56 -3.79 2.26 -5.23
CA LEU A 56 -4.81 3.27 -5.48
C LEU A 56 -6.22 2.76 -5.14
N ALA A 57 -6.53 1.51 -5.48
CA ALA A 57 -7.84 0.92 -5.20
C ALA A 57 -8.08 0.73 -3.70
N MET A 58 -7.07 0.24 -2.96
CA MET A 58 -7.11 0.17 -1.50
C MET A 58 -7.35 1.54 -0.86
N ASN A 59 -6.66 2.57 -1.35
CA ASN A 59 -6.82 3.92 -0.81
C ASN A 59 -8.21 4.49 -1.08
N PHE A 60 -8.72 4.30 -2.30
CA PHE A 60 -10.07 4.72 -2.67
C PHE A 60 -11.13 4.08 -1.77
N TRP A 61 -11.07 2.75 -1.63
CA TRP A 61 -12.01 2.01 -0.79
C TRP A 61 -11.96 2.45 0.67
N ALA A 62 -10.75 2.51 1.26
CA ALA A 62 -10.58 2.87 2.67
C ALA A 62 -11.00 4.31 2.98
N THR A 63 -10.87 5.23 2.03
CA THR A 63 -11.33 6.62 2.20
C THR A 63 -12.87 6.68 2.27
N ILE A 64 -13.55 5.91 1.42
CA ILE A 64 -15.01 5.83 1.40
C ILE A 64 -15.53 5.16 2.67
N GLU A 65 -14.96 4.02 3.06
CA GLU A 65 -15.34 3.30 4.29
C GLU A 65 -15.19 4.21 5.50
N HIS A 66 -14.04 4.88 5.65
CA HIS A 66 -13.80 5.78 6.79
C HIS A 66 -14.80 6.94 6.81
N THR A 67 -15.09 7.55 5.66
CA THR A 67 -16.06 8.66 5.56
C THR A 67 -17.47 8.21 5.94
N LEU A 68 -17.88 7.01 5.50
CA LEU A 68 -19.16 6.43 5.87
C LEU A 68 -19.20 6.10 7.36
N ARG A 69 -18.18 5.44 7.88
CA ARG A 69 -18.09 5.08 9.29
C ARG A 69 -18.19 6.31 10.19
N TYR A 70 -17.53 7.41 9.82
CA TYR A 70 -17.63 8.69 10.53
C TYR A 70 -19.04 9.30 10.45
N LYS A 71 -19.69 9.27 9.27
CA LYS A 71 -21.02 9.86 9.08
C LYS A 71 -22.13 9.12 9.83
N TYR A 72 -21.98 7.81 10.01
CA TYR A 72 -22.98 6.94 10.63
C TYR A 72 -22.60 6.51 12.06
N ASP A 73 -21.60 7.14 12.68
CA ASP A 73 -21.09 6.78 14.03
C ASP A 73 -20.78 5.29 14.22
N GLY A 74 -20.39 4.62 13.12
CA GLY A 74 -20.11 3.18 13.10
C GLY A 74 -21.31 2.25 13.00
N ASP A 75 -22.55 2.77 12.95
CA ASP A 75 -23.79 1.98 12.87
C ASP A 75 -24.55 2.28 11.57
N TYR A 76 -23.98 1.84 10.44
CA TYR A 76 -24.59 1.98 9.12
C TYR A 76 -25.32 0.69 8.70
N PRO A 77 -26.34 0.78 7.82
CA PRO A 77 -27.17 -0.37 7.46
C PRO A 77 -26.34 -1.57 6.95
N PRO A 78 -26.71 -2.81 7.31
CA PRO A 78 -25.99 -4.02 6.87
C PRO A 78 -25.86 -4.16 5.36
N GLU A 79 -26.81 -3.59 4.60
CA GLU A 79 -26.76 -3.56 3.13
C GLU A 79 -25.57 -2.73 2.61
N ILE A 80 -25.27 -1.59 3.26
CA ILE A 80 -24.13 -0.75 2.90
C ILE A 80 -22.82 -1.47 3.24
N GLN A 81 -22.77 -2.18 4.36
CA GLN A 81 -21.63 -3.00 4.73
C GLN A 81 -21.33 -4.06 3.67
N LYS A 82 -22.34 -4.84 3.28
CA LYS A 82 -22.18 -5.86 2.26
C LYS A 82 -21.74 -5.29 0.90
N ARG A 83 -22.23 -4.11 0.54
CA ARG A 83 -21.79 -3.41 -0.68
C ARG A 83 -20.34 -2.94 -0.59
N LEU A 84 -19.89 -2.47 0.57
CA LEU A 84 -18.50 -2.10 0.80
C LEU A 84 -17.59 -3.32 0.74
N GLU A 85 -17.97 -4.43 1.36
CA GLU A 85 -17.22 -5.70 1.32
C GLU A 85 -17.05 -6.18 -0.13
N ASN A 86 -18.15 -6.25 -0.91
CA ASN A 86 -18.10 -6.63 -2.33
C ASN A 86 -17.22 -5.68 -3.15
N ALA A 87 -17.26 -4.37 -2.86
CA ALA A 87 -16.43 -3.39 -3.53
C ALA A 87 -14.95 -3.56 -3.18
N ALA A 88 -14.62 -3.97 -1.95
CA ALA A 88 -13.25 -4.28 -1.53
C ALA A 88 -12.70 -5.47 -2.32
N GLU A 89 -13.50 -6.53 -2.47
CA GLU A 89 -13.14 -7.71 -3.25
C GLU A 89 -12.93 -7.38 -4.72
N ALA A 90 -13.87 -6.65 -5.34
CA ALA A 90 -13.74 -6.25 -6.74
C ALA A 90 -12.51 -5.35 -6.99
N ALA A 91 -12.26 -4.40 -6.09
CA ALA A 91 -11.07 -3.54 -6.15
C ALA A 91 -9.77 -4.35 -6.03
N PHE A 92 -9.76 -5.39 -5.19
CA PHE A 92 -8.62 -6.26 -5.03
C PHE A 92 -8.36 -7.11 -6.28
N SER A 93 -9.38 -7.75 -6.85
CA SER A 93 -9.23 -8.52 -8.10
C SER A 93 -8.72 -7.65 -9.24
N LEU A 94 -9.20 -6.40 -9.33
CA LEU A 94 -8.69 -5.45 -10.33
C LEU A 94 -7.21 -5.11 -10.10
N ASP A 95 -6.79 -4.88 -8.85
CA ASP A 95 -5.39 -4.62 -8.52
C ASP A 95 -4.47 -5.82 -8.83
N GLU A 96 -4.97 -7.04 -8.61
CA GLU A 96 -4.24 -8.28 -8.91
C GLU A 96 -3.99 -8.43 -10.42
N GLU A 97 -5.05 -8.32 -11.23
CA GLU A 97 -4.97 -8.32 -12.70
C GLU A 97 -4.01 -7.23 -13.21
N MET A 98 -4.11 -6.02 -12.68
CA MET A 98 -3.22 -4.92 -13.05
C MET A 98 -1.76 -5.17 -12.65
N SER A 99 -1.52 -5.92 -11.56
CA SER A 99 -0.18 -6.33 -11.15
C SER A 99 0.42 -7.34 -12.12
N GLU A 100 -0.36 -8.33 -12.55
CA GLU A 100 0.08 -9.34 -13.53
C GLU A 100 0.44 -8.68 -14.87
N ILE A 101 -0.44 -7.81 -15.40
CA ILE A 101 -0.20 -7.07 -16.64
C ILE A 101 1.09 -6.24 -16.53
N LYS A 102 1.32 -5.60 -15.38
CA LYS A 102 2.52 -4.80 -15.15
C LYS A 102 3.78 -5.66 -15.17
N ASP A 103 3.75 -6.85 -14.58
CA ASP A 103 4.90 -7.76 -14.56
C ASP A 103 5.23 -8.26 -15.97
N GLU A 104 4.22 -8.60 -16.77
CA GLU A 104 4.38 -8.94 -18.19
C GLU A 104 5.00 -7.80 -19.00
N ILE A 105 4.50 -6.56 -18.82
CA ILE A 105 5.04 -5.38 -19.51
C ILE A 105 6.51 -5.14 -19.12
N GLN A 106 6.86 -5.30 -17.84
CA GLN A 106 8.25 -5.15 -17.39
C GLN A 106 9.17 -6.21 -17.99
N GLU A 107 8.71 -7.45 -18.08
CA GLU A 107 9.46 -8.53 -18.72
C GLU A 107 9.68 -8.24 -20.20
N ALA A 108 8.62 -7.84 -20.91
CA ALA A 108 8.70 -7.45 -22.32
C ALA A 108 9.69 -6.29 -22.52
N GLN A 109 9.60 -5.23 -21.72
CA GLN A 109 10.54 -4.09 -21.79
C GLN A 109 11.99 -4.52 -21.53
N ARG A 110 12.25 -5.41 -20.56
CA ARG A 110 13.58 -5.97 -20.30
C ARG A 110 14.09 -6.82 -21.47
N TYR A 111 13.22 -7.58 -22.11
CA TYR A 111 13.55 -8.37 -23.28
C TYR A 111 13.94 -7.48 -24.48
N TYR A 112 13.12 -6.47 -24.79
CA TYR A 112 13.39 -5.53 -25.88
C TYR A 112 14.64 -4.68 -25.66
N SER A 113 14.89 -4.22 -24.43
CA SER A 113 16.11 -3.46 -24.09
C SER A 113 17.37 -4.31 -24.22
N LYS A 114 17.37 -5.57 -23.75
CA LYS A 114 18.49 -6.52 -23.97
C LYS A 114 18.71 -6.82 -25.45
N LYS A 115 17.65 -6.96 -26.25
CA LYS A 115 17.75 -7.20 -27.70
C LYS A 115 18.34 -5.99 -28.44
N ARG A 116 17.95 -4.76 -28.07
CA ARG A 116 18.54 -3.52 -28.64
C ARG A 116 20.01 -3.36 -28.26
N ALA A 117 20.38 -3.63 -27.01
CA ALA A 117 21.78 -3.57 -26.56
C ALA A 117 22.69 -4.58 -27.30
N LYS A 118 22.21 -5.80 -27.55
CA LYS A 118 22.95 -6.78 -28.36
C LYS A 118 23.13 -6.35 -29.81
N LYS A 119 22.15 -5.64 -30.39
CA LYS A 119 22.21 -5.16 -31.77
C LYS A 119 23.22 -4.03 -31.96
N HIS A 120 23.43 -3.19 -30.95
CA HIS A 120 24.41 -2.10 -30.96
C HIS A 120 25.86 -2.56 -30.72
N ASN A 121 26.09 -3.71 -30.09
CA ASN A 121 27.43 -4.27 -29.89
C ASN A 121 27.92 -5.13 -31.07
N GLN A 122 27.15 -5.22 -32.15
CA GLN A 122 27.48 -5.98 -33.37
C GLN A 122 27.71 -5.07 -34.60
N GLU A 123 27.65 -3.75 -34.42
CA GLU A 123 28.09 -2.71 -35.37
C GLU A 123 29.37 -2.07 -34.84
#